data_AF-A0A024TXL6-F1
#
_entry.id   AF-A0A024TXL6-F1
#
_cell.length_a   1.000
_cell.length_b   1.000
_cell.length_c   1.000
_cell.angle_alpha   90.00
_cell.angle_beta   90.00
_cell.angle_gamma   90.00
#
_symmetry.space_group_name_H-M   'P 1'
#
loop_
_entity.id
_entity.type
_entity.pdbx_description
1 polymer ?
#
loop_
_entity_poly.entity_id
_entity_poly.type
_entity_poly.pdbx_seq_one_letter_code
_entity_poly.pdbx_strand_id
1 'polypeptide(L)'
;MEAIFRHTKKNPRFKARSKYVKPHLAPANIQERLKFALPFIRPLLGGRHLFTDMNDYYVHVDAKWYYRTKVERRYYVYDDQTLGSKNRPKGAMATTPQTVDAPLV
;
A
#
# COMPACT_ATOMS: atom_id res chain seq x y z
N MET A 1 23.78 -2.95 -1.18
CA MET A 1 22.48 -2.33 -0.86
C MET A 1 21.43 -3.42 -0.63
N GLU A 2 20.86 -3.54 0.58
CA GLU A 2 19.73 -4.45 0.80
C GLU A 2 18.40 -3.78 0.37
N ALA A 3 17.55 -4.52 -0.35
CA ALA A 3 16.23 -4.04 -0.73
C ALA A 3 15.32 -3.93 0.50
N ILE A 4 14.51 -2.87 0.57
CA ILE A 4 13.62 -2.56 1.71
C ILE A 4 12.81 -3.78 2.17
N PHE A 5 12.22 -4.55 1.25
CA PHE A 5 11.43 -5.74 1.59
C PHE A 5 12.21 -6.80 2.40
N ARG A 6 13.50 -7.00 2.10
CA ARG A 6 14.35 -7.93 2.85
C ARG A 6 14.60 -7.39 4.26
N HIS A 7 14.82 -6.09 4.36
CA HIS A 7 15.04 -5.41 5.64
C HIS A 7 13.80 -5.44 6.54
N THR A 8 12.60 -5.22 6.00
CA THR A 8 11.33 -5.32 6.74
C THR A 8 11.09 -6.73 7.28
N LYS A 9 11.49 -7.77 6.53
CA LYS A 9 11.34 -9.16 6.96
C LYS A 9 12.33 -9.53 8.07
N LYS A 10 13.56 -9.03 7.99
CA LYS A 10 14.61 -9.26 9.00
C LYS A 10 14.37 -8.47 10.30
N ASN A 11 13.75 -7.30 10.22
CA ASN A 11 13.58 -6.38 11.35
C ASN A 11 12.10 -6.11 11.62
N PRO A 12 11.44 -6.89 12.50
CA PRO A 12 10.02 -6.73 12.84
C PRO A 12 9.67 -5.35 13.40
N ARG A 13 10.65 -4.65 14.00
CA ARG A 13 10.53 -3.28 14.51
C ARG A 13 10.43 -2.23 13.41
N PHE A 14 10.79 -2.56 12.18
CA PHE A 14 10.74 -1.66 11.03
C PHE A 14 9.43 -1.88 10.26
N LYS A 15 8.45 -0.98 10.44
CA LYS A 15 7.09 -1.16 9.91
C LYS A 15 6.71 -0.08 8.93
N ALA A 16 5.94 -0.49 7.92
CA ALA A 16 5.26 0.44 7.02
C ALA A 16 4.15 1.18 7.78
N ARG A 17 4.15 2.50 7.69
CA ARG A 17 3.11 3.39 8.19
C ARG A 17 2.52 4.19 7.04
N SER A 18 1.20 4.33 7.04
CA SER A 18 0.44 5.18 6.13
C SER A 18 -0.55 6.03 6.90
N LYS A 19 -0.80 7.26 6.43
CA LYS A 19 -1.83 8.14 7.01
C LYS A 19 -3.26 7.71 6.68
N TYR A 20 -3.44 6.76 5.75
CA TYR A 20 -4.75 6.37 5.27
C TYR A 20 -5.50 5.56 6.33
N VAL A 21 -6.56 6.15 6.89
CA VAL A 21 -7.52 5.45 7.73
C VAL A 21 -8.51 4.76 6.81
N LYS A 22 -8.56 3.42 6.84
CA LYS A 22 -9.61 2.70 6.13
C LYS A 22 -10.95 3.02 6.81
N PRO A 23 -12.02 3.33 6.06
CA PRO A 23 -13.33 3.56 6.65
C PRO A 23 -13.76 2.32 7.45
N HIS A 24 -14.34 2.54 8.62
CA HIS A 24 -14.82 1.47 9.48
C HIS A 24 -15.91 0.66 8.76
N LEU A 25 -15.74 -0.65 8.69
CA LEU A 25 -16.67 -1.54 7.99
C LEU A 25 -17.69 -2.09 8.98
N ALA A 26 -18.86 -1.44 9.07
CA ALA A 26 -19.96 -1.89 9.92
C ALA A 26 -20.48 -3.27 9.47
N PRO A 27 -21.04 -4.09 10.38
CA PRO A 27 -21.58 -5.41 10.03
C PRO A 27 -22.58 -5.39 8.87
N ALA A 28 -23.44 -4.38 8.79
CA ALA A 28 -24.37 -4.19 7.68
C ALA A 28 -23.65 -4.00 6.33
N ASN A 29 -22.57 -3.21 6.30
CA ASN A 29 -21.76 -3.00 5.09
C ASN A 29 -21.05 -4.28 4.64
N ILE A 30 -20.68 -5.16 5.60
CA ILE A 30 -20.10 -6.48 5.28
C ILE A 30 -21.16 -7.34 4.59
N GLN A 31 -22.36 -7.40 5.16
CA GLN A 31 -23.46 -8.19 4.60
C GLN A 31 -23.82 -7.73 3.18
N GLU A 32 -23.96 -6.42 2.94
CA GLU A 32 -24.26 -5.91 1.60
C GLU A 32 -23.14 -6.20 0.59
N ARG A 33 -21.88 -6.09 0.99
CA ARG A 33 -20.74 -6.48 0.13
C ARG A 33 -20.75 -7.97 -0.21
N LEU A 34 -21.11 -8.83 0.74
CA LEU A 34 -21.24 -10.26 0.49
C LEU A 34 -22.41 -10.55 -0.45
N LYS A 35 -23.59 -9.96 -0.22
CA LYS A 35 -24.74 -10.09 -1.11
C LYS A 35 -24.40 -9.68 -2.54
N PHE A 36 -23.66 -8.58 -2.71
CA PHE A 36 -23.19 -8.14 -4.02
C PHE A 36 -22.19 -9.13 -4.65
N ALA A 37 -21.26 -9.68 -3.88
CA ALA A 37 -20.20 -10.54 -4.40
C ALA A 37 -20.67 -11.97 -4.73
N LEU A 38 -21.64 -12.52 -3.99
CA LEU A 38 -22.09 -13.91 -4.11
C LEU A 38 -22.49 -14.33 -5.54
N PRO A 39 -23.27 -13.55 -6.31
CA PRO A 39 -23.62 -13.89 -7.69
C PRO A 39 -22.42 -14.05 -8.63
N PHE A 40 -21.29 -13.41 -8.31
CA PHE A 40 -20.07 -13.50 -9.12
C PHE A 40 -19.25 -14.74 -8.79
N ILE A 41 -19.62 -15.55 -7.80
CA ILE A 41 -18.86 -16.71 -7.36
C ILE A 41 -19.54 -17.99 -7.87
N ARG A 42 -18.85 -18.73 -8.74
CA ARG A 42 -19.30 -20.01 -9.29
C ARG A 42 -18.70 -21.16 -8.47
N PRO A 43 -19.52 -22.10 -7.95
CA PRO A 43 -19.01 -23.28 -7.27
C PRO A 43 -18.31 -24.22 -8.27
N LEU A 44 -17.24 -24.87 -7.81
CA LEU A 44 -16.46 -25.85 -8.56
C LEU A 44 -16.43 -27.18 -7.80
N LEU A 45 -16.08 -28.26 -8.51
CA LEU A 45 -15.96 -29.58 -7.89
C LEU A 45 -14.92 -29.57 -6.75
N GLY A 46 -15.27 -30.25 -5.65
CA GLY A 46 -14.41 -30.37 -4.46
C GLY A 46 -14.46 -29.17 -3.51
N GLY A 47 -15.57 -28.43 -3.46
CA GLY A 47 -15.75 -27.31 -2.53
C GLY A 47 -14.92 -26.06 -2.88
N ARG A 48 -14.41 -25.99 -4.11
CA ARG A 48 -13.68 -24.83 -4.61
C ARG A 48 -14.66 -23.81 -5.20
N HIS A 49 -14.21 -22.57 -5.31
CA HIS A 49 -14.99 -21.48 -5.88
C HIS A 49 -14.15 -20.73 -6.90
N LEU A 50 -14.78 -20.28 -7.98
CA LEU A 50 -14.15 -19.48 -9.03
C LEU A 50 -14.96 -18.20 -9.26
N PHE A 51 -14.28 -17.07 -9.42
CA PHE A 51 -14.96 -15.85 -9.82
C PHE A 51 -15.42 -15.93 -11.28
N THR A 52 -16.55 -15.29 -11.56
CA THR A 52 -17.05 -15.13 -12.93
C THR A 52 -16.06 -14.29 -13.72
N ASP A 53 -15.88 -14.64 -14.99
CA ASP A 53 -15.01 -13.86 -15.86
C ASP A 53 -15.61 -12.47 -16.02
N MET A 54 -14.81 -11.44 -15.74
CA MET A 54 -15.25 -10.05 -15.83
C MET A 54 -14.84 -9.39 -17.16
N ASN A 55 -14.03 -10.05 -17.98
CA ASN A 55 -13.45 -9.45 -19.19
C ASN A 55 -14.43 -9.32 -20.36
N ASP A 56 -15.46 -10.16 -20.42
CA ASP A 56 -16.35 -10.22 -21.60
C ASP A 56 -17.53 -9.24 -21.54
N TYR A 57 -18.08 -9.01 -20.34
CA TYR A 57 -19.34 -8.26 -20.16
C TYR A 57 -19.21 -7.01 -19.29
N TYR A 58 -18.11 -6.83 -18.55
CA TYR A 58 -17.98 -5.73 -17.59
C TYR A 58 -16.86 -4.77 -18.01
N VAL A 59 -17.23 -3.50 -18.23
CA VAL A 59 -16.25 -2.42 -18.39
C VAL A 59 -16.17 -1.66 -17.08
N HIS A 60 -15.02 -1.77 -16.40
CA HIS A 60 -14.78 -1.05 -15.16
C HIS A 60 -14.38 0.40 -15.43
N VAL A 61 -15.18 1.34 -14.94
CA VAL A 61 -14.89 2.78 -15.01
C VAL A 61 -14.68 3.28 -13.59
N ASP A 62 -13.57 3.97 -13.37
CA ASP A 62 -13.27 4.62 -12.09
C ASP A 62 -12.59 5.97 -12.34
N ALA A 63 -12.91 6.95 -11.49
CA ALA A 63 -12.33 8.27 -11.55
C ALA A 63 -11.32 8.42 -10.41
N LYS A 64 -10.07 8.65 -10.79
CA LYS A 64 -9.00 8.86 -9.82
C LYS A 64 -8.39 10.23 -9.96
N TRP A 65 -8.29 10.95 -8.83
CA TRP A 65 -7.58 12.23 -8.76
C TRP A 65 -6.07 12.00 -8.77
N TYR A 66 -5.39 12.65 -9.70
CA TYR A 66 -3.93 12.69 -9.75
C TYR A 66 -3.43 14.08 -9.36
N TYR A 67 -2.58 14.13 -8.35
CA TYR A 67 -1.95 15.38 -7.89
C TYR A 67 -0.56 15.53 -8.51
N ARG A 68 -0.23 16.76 -8.95
CA ARG A 68 1.09 17.11 -9.53
C ARG A 68 2.28 16.77 -8.62
N THR A 69 2.06 16.77 -7.31
CA THR A 69 3.07 16.37 -6.31
C THR A 69 2.54 15.21 -5.50
N LYS A 70 3.36 14.19 -5.24
CA LYS A 70 3.00 13.09 -4.32
C LYS A 70 2.73 13.64 -2.92
N VAL A 71 1.45 13.76 -2.57
CA VAL A 71 0.97 14.15 -1.23
C VAL A 71 1.03 12.94 -0.28
N GLU A 72 0.87 11.74 -0.83
CA GLU A 72 0.81 10.49 -0.08
C GLU A 72 2.09 9.68 -0.23
N ARG A 73 2.70 9.34 0.91
CA ARG A 73 3.89 8.51 0.98
C ARG A 73 3.69 7.45 2.06
N ARG A 74 4.07 6.22 1.73
CA ARG A 74 4.28 5.16 2.71
C ARG A 74 5.67 5.37 3.28
N TYR A 75 5.76 5.52 4.59
CA TYR A 75 7.03 5.66 5.30
C TYR A 75 7.29 4.38 6.07
N TYR A 76 8.56 3.96 6.14
CA TYR A 76 8.97 2.85 6.98
C TYR A 76 9.70 3.43 8.18
N VAL A 77 9.28 3.05 9.38
CA VAL A 77 9.70 3.68 10.63
C VAL A 77 9.97 2.60 11.65
N TYR A 78 10.96 2.82 12.51
CA TYR A 78 11.22 1.94 13.65
C TYR A 78 10.31 2.29 14.84
N ASP A 79 9.98 1.32 15.67
CA ASP A 79 9.05 1.50 16.81
C ASP A 79 9.50 2.59 17.82
N ASP A 80 10.80 2.87 17.91
CA ASP A 80 11.41 3.91 18.77
C ASP A 80 11.44 5.31 18.13
N GLN A 81 11.12 5.42 16.84
CA GLN A 81 11.04 6.71 16.15
C GLN A 81 9.62 7.27 16.22
N THR A 82 9.42 8.31 17.04
CA THR A 82 8.17 9.07 17.03
C THR A 82 8.05 9.86 15.72
N LEU A 83 6.93 9.70 15.01
CA LEU A 83 6.56 10.50 13.83
C LEU A 83 6.30 11.95 14.25
N GLY A 84 7.37 12.72 14.44
CA GLY A 84 7.32 14.11 14.86
C GLY A 84 6.63 15.02 13.84
N SER A 85 5.50 15.58 14.28
CA SER A 85 4.84 16.81 13.80
C SER A 85 4.26 16.85 12.38
N LYS A 86 3.22 17.67 12.26
CA LYS A 86 2.36 17.88 11.08
C LYS A 86 3.06 18.58 9.89
N ASN A 87 4.38 18.78 9.93
CA ASN A 87 5.15 19.45 8.88
C ASN A 87 6.36 18.59 8.45
N ARG A 88 6.26 17.86 7.34
CA ARG A 88 7.46 17.45 6.58
C ARG A 88 7.37 18.01 5.16
N PRO A 89 8.33 18.84 4.74
CA PRO A 89 8.26 19.54 3.46
C PRO A 89 8.28 18.57 2.26
N LYS A 90 7.62 18.98 1.18
CA LYS A 90 7.74 18.35 -0.13
C LYS A 90 9.20 18.47 -0.60
N GLY A 91 9.90 17.34 -0.65
CA GLY A 91 11.20 17.23 -1.31
C GLY A 91 12.39 17.53 -0.40
N ALA A 92 12.75 16.59 0.47
CA ALA A 92 14.10 16.46 0.99
C ALA A 92 14.24 15.05 1.56
N MET A 93 14.95 14.16 0.86
CA MET A 93 15.72 13.16 1.57
C MET A 93 16.98 13.91 2.00
N ALA A 94 17.17 14.08 3.31
CA ALA A 94 18.48 14.42 3.84
C ALA A 94 19.36 13.16 3.66
N THR A 95 19.80 12.92 2.42
CA THR A 95 21.02 12.16 2.17
C THR A 95 22.11 13.20 2.11
N THR A 96 22.87 13.32 3.20
CA THR A 96 24.20 13.92 3.15
C THR A 96 24.97 13.18 2.04
N PRO A 97 25.42 13.86 0.97
CA PRO A 97 26.27 13.23 -0.02
C PRO A 97 27.54 12.78 0.69
N GLN A 98 27.83 11.48 0.69
CA GLN A 98 29.18 11.02 1.00
C GLN A 98 29.99 11.20 -0.29
N THR A 99 30.83 12.23 -0.33
CA THR A 99 31.89 12.33 -1.34
C THR A 99 32.91 11.25 -1.03
N VAL A 100 33.07 10.29 -1.93
CA VAL A 100 34.18 9.35 -1.92
C VAL A 100 35.12 9.77 -3.05
N ASP A 101 36.25 10.35 -2.68
CA ASP A 101 37.34 10.63 -3.60
C ASP A 101 37.88 9.29 -4.11
N ALA A 102 37.73 9.02 -5.40
CA ALA A 102 38.40 7.90 -6.05
C ALA A 102 39.81 8.34 -6.45
N PRO A 103 40.87 7.56 -6.17
CA PRO A 103 42.20 7.86 -6.69
C PRO A 103 42.19 7.70 -8.22
N LEU A 104 42.85 8.66 -8.89
CA LEU A 104 43.07 8.63 -10.33
C LEU A 104 43.93 7.41 -10.68
N VAL A 105 43.42 6.57 -11.57
CA VAL A 105 44.21 5.63 -12.37
C VAL A 105 44.09 6.06 -13.81
#